data_AF-A0A0B7JIC0-F1
#
_entry.id   AF-A0A0B7JIC0-F1
#
_cell.length_a   1.000
_cell.length_b   1.000
_cell.length_c   1.000
_cell.angle_alpha   90.00
_cell.angle_beta   90.00
_cell.angle_gamma   90.00
#
_symmetry.space_group_name_H-M   'P 1'
#
loop_
_entity.id
_entity.type
_entity.pdbx_description
1 polymer ?
#
loop_
_entity_poly.entity_id
_entity_poly.type
_entity_poly.pdbx_seq_one_letter_code
_entity_poly.pdbx_strand_id
1 'polypeptide(L)' 'MLKRTTFTNISPLPASVSRETALDFLHNHLEMIDLNPLVIERHAIPAPDHAEPDEHSCAWYSITDKISYIPGSDLLSGE' A
#
# COMPACT_ATOMS: atom_id res chain seq x y z
N MET A 1 29.35 -26.67 14.98
CA MET A 1 28.65 -26.68 13.67
C MET A 1 27.48 -25.71 13.76
N LEU A 2 27.49 -24.61 13.01
CA LEU A 2 26.36 -23.68 12.95
C LEU A 2 25.31 -24.26 11.98
N LYS A 3 24.17 -24.71 12.50
CA LYS A 3 23.02 -25.10 11.67
C LYS A 3 22.30 -23.84 11.22
N ARG A 4 22.30 -23.58 9.91
CA ARG A 4 21.49 -22.54 9.28
C ARG A 4 20.21 -23.18 8.74
N THR A 5 19.07 -22.83 9.32
CA THR A 5 17.74 -23.22 8.84
C THR A 5 17.18 -22.08 8.00
N THR A 6 16.74 -22.36 6.78
CA THR A 6 16.07 -21.38 5.91
C THR A 6 14.61 -21.80 5.81
N PHE A 7 13.68 -20.88 6.09
CA PHE A 7 12.25 -21.11 6.01
C PHE A 7 11.68 -20.26 4.87
N THR A 8 10.77 -20.83 4.09
CA THR A 8 10.03 -20.12 3.05
C THR A 8 8.58 -20.54 3.13
N ASN A 9 7.68 -19.57 3.27
CA ASN A 9 6.25 -19.79 3.20
C ASN A 9 5.75 -19.29 1.85
N ILE A 10 5.12 -20.17 1.07
CA ILE A 10 4.45 -19.82 -0.18
C ILE A 10 2.95 -19.87 0.11
N SER A 11 2.27 -18.72 -0.03
CA SER A 11 0.81 -18.65 0.01
C SER A 11 0.29 -18.65 -1.42
N PRO A 12 -0.32 -19.75 -1.91
CA PRO A 12 -0.87 -19.78 -3.25
C PRO A 12 -2.09 -18.85 -3.37
N LEU A 13 -2.33 -18.35 -4.59
CA LEU A 13 -3.55 -17.60 -4.87
C LEU A 13 -4.79 -18.48 -4.67
N PRO A 14 -5.92 -17.92 -4.20
CA PRO A 14 -7.19 -18.66 -4.15
C PRO A 14 -7.55 -19.20 -5.53
N ALA A 15 -8.10 -20.42 -5.60
CA ALA A 15 -8.45 -21.07 -6.88
C ALA A 15 -9.49 -20.30 -7.71
N SER A 16 -10.24 -19.39 -7.09
CA SER A 16 -11.20 -18.51 -7.73
C SER A 16 -10.57 -17.28 -8.40
N VAL A 17 -9.28 -17.01 -8.17
CA VAL A 17 -8.57 -15.83 -8.67
C VAL A 17 -7.59 -16.27 -9.75
N SER A 18 -7.75 -15.72 -10.97
CA SER A 18 -6.78 -15.94 -12.04
C SER A 18 -5.51 -15.11 -11.81
N ARG A 19 -4.41 -15.53 -12.44
CA ARG A 19 -3.16 -14.78 -12.39
C ARG A 19 -3.33 -13.38 -13.00
N GLU A 20 -4.11 -13.29 -14.08
CA GLU A 20 -4.38 -12.06 -14.80
C GLU A 20 -5.12 -11.07 -13.90
N THR A 21 -6.18 -11.51 -13.22
CA THR A 21 -6.91 -10.65 -12.27
C THR A 21 -6.01 -10.17 -11.13
N ALA A 22 -5.15 -11.03 -10.59
CA ALA A 22 -4.21 -10.63 -9.55
C ALA A 22 -3.20 -9.58 -10.06
N LEU A 23 -2.71 -9.72 -11.29
CA LEU A 23 -1.79 -8.75 -11.89
C LEU A 23 -2.48 -7.43 -12.22
N ASP A 24 -3.68 -7.47 -12.79
CA ASP A 24 -4.46 -6.27 -13.11
C ASP A 24 -4.74 -5.47 -11.84
N PHE A 25 -5.09 -6.15 -10.75
CA PHE A 25 -5.23 -5.54 -9.43
C PHE A 25 -3.94 -4.87 -8.95
N LEU A 26 -2.79 -5.55 -9.07
CA LEU A 26 -1.49 -5.00 -8.65
C LEU A 26 -1.03 -3.81 -9.48
N HIS A 27 -1.40 -3.74 -10.76
CA HIS A 27 -1.12 -2.59 -11.61
C HIS A 27 -2.10 -1.43 -11.39
N ASN A 28 -3.25 -1.67 -10.75
CA ASN A 28 -4.18 -0.62 -10.36
C ASN A 28 -3.77 0.04 -9.04
N HIS A 29 -2.68 0.80 -9.10
CA HIS A 29 -2.11 1.47 -7.93
C HIS A 29 -3.08 2.43 -7.24
N LEU A 30 -4.01 3.02 -7.99
CA LEU A 30 -5.00 3.94 -7.45
C LEU A 30 -6.02 3.23 -6.57
N GLU A 31 -6.60 2.15 -7.08
CA GLU A 31 -7.53 1.31 -6.33
C GLU A 31 -6.85 0.68 -5.11
N MET A 32 -5.57 0.30 -5.24
CA MET A 32 -4.78 -0.18 -4.09
C MET A 32 -4.63 0.88 -3.00
N ILE A 33 -4.40 2.15 -3.34
CA ILE A 33 -4.35 3.24 -2.35
C ILE A 33 -5.73 3.41 -1.70
N ASP A 34 -6.79 3.45 -2.51
CA ASP A 34 -8.16 3.67 -2.05
C ASP A 34 -8.69 2.52 -1.18
N LEU A 35 -8.11 1.32 -1.29
CA LEU A 35 -8.46 0.16 -0.46
C LEU A 35 -7.99 0.32 0.99
N ASN A 36 -6.98 1.15 1.26
CA ASN A 36 -6.52 1.40 2.61
C ASN A 36 -7.48 2.37 3.33
N PRO A 37 -8.21 1.94 4.37
CA PRO A 37 -9.22 2.77 5.04
C PRO A 37 -8.64 3.96 5.81
N LEU A 38 -7.32 4.00 6.02
CA LEU A 38 -6.63 5.12 6.66
C LEU A 38 -6.45 6.30 5.70
N VAL A 39 -6.46 6.06 4.40
CA VAL A 39 -6.26 7.10 3.39
C VAL A 39 -7.52 7.97 3.34
N ILE A 40 -7.36 9.27 3.57
CA ILE A 40 -8.45 10.25 3.48
C ILE A 40 -8.35 11.14 2.25
N GLU A 41 -7.16 11.26 1.67
CA GLU A 41 -6.94 12.03 0.45
C GLU A 41 -5.75 11.48 -0.34
N ARG A 42 -5.86 11.49 -1.67
CA ARG A 42 -4.71 11.33 -2.57
C ARG A 42 -4.81 12.24 -3.78
N HIS A 43 -3.67 12.71 -4.28
CA HIS A 43 -3.58 13.43 -5.55
C HIS A 43 -2.22 13.24 -6.22
N ALA A 44 -2.18 13.33 -7.55
CA ALA A 44 -0.95 13.22 -8.31
C ALA A 44 -0.07 14.46 -8.08
N ILE A 45 1.23 14.25 -7.97
CA ILE A 45 2.23 15.31 -7.81
C ILE A 45 3.34 15.13 -8.85
N PRO A 46 4.10 16.19 -9.19
CA PRO A 46 5.34 16.01 -9.92
C PRO A 46 6.36 15.22 -9.08
N ALA A 47 7.35 14.62 -9.75
CA ALA A 47 8.48 13.99 -9.08
C ALA A 47 9.14 14.99 -8.11
N PRO A 48 9.36 14.62 -6.83
CA PRO A 48 10.05 15.46 -5.88
C PRO A 48 11.48 15.80 -6.33
N ASP A 49 11.98 16.99 -5.94
CA ASP A 49 13.33 17.44 -6.31
C ASP A 49 14.45 16.54 -5.76
N HIS A 50 14.17 15.75 -4.74
CA HIS A 50 15.10 14.83 -4.09
C HIS A 50 14.89 13.37 -4.50
N ALA A 51 14.06 13.10 -5.51
CA ALA A 51 13.92 11.77 -6.08
C ALA A 51 15.22 11.34 -6.77
N GLU A 52 15.50 10.04 -6.77
CA GLU A 52 16.65 9.53 -7.52
C GLU A 52 16.39 9.61 -9.05
N PRO A 53 17.44 9.69 -9.89
CA PRO A 53 17.33 9.84 -11.35
C PRO A 53 16.37 8.86 -12.04
N ASP A 54 16.33 7.62 -11.57
CA ASP A 54 15.47 6.54 -12.06
C ASP A 54 14.00 6.71 -11.64
N GLU A 55 13.74 7.33 -10.49
CA GLU A 55 12.39 7.53 -9.96
C GLU A 55 11.67 8.76 -10.55
N HIS A 56 12.38 9.69 -11.19
CA HIS A 56 11.76 10.85 -11.84
C HIS A 56 10.75 10.49 -12.94
N SER A 57 10.87 9.29 -13.52
CA SER A 57 9.95 8.78 -14.54
C SER A 57 8.73 8.04 -13.98
N CYS A 58 8.67 7.83 -12.66
CA CYS A 58 7.58 7.14 -11.99
C CYS A 58 6.34 8.02 -11.82
N ALA A 59 5.20 7.38 -11.52
CA ALA A 59 4.00 8.08 -11.09
C ALA A 59 4.11 8.44 -9.61
N TRP A 60 3.96 9.72 -9.28
CA TRP A 60 4.05 10.23 -7.92
C TRP A 60 2.69 10.68 -7.40
N TYR A 61 2.40 10.32 -6.16
CA TYR A 61 1.17 10.69 -5.46
C TYR A 61 1.49 11.21 -4.06
N SER A 62 0.83 12.29 -3.66
CA SER A 62 0.73 12.66 -2.25
C SER A 62 -0.47 11.93 -1.66
N ILE A 63 -0.28 11.32 -0.48
CA ILE A 63 -1.29 10.56 0.23
C ILE A 63 -1.36 11.11 1.66
N THR A 64 -2.57 11.41 2.11
CA THR A 64 -2.83 11.83 3.49
C THR A 64 -3.58 10.74 4.23
N ASP A 65 -3.01 10.29 5.34
CA ASP A 65 -3.59 9.26 6.20
C ASP A 65 -4.17 9.87 7.49
N LYS A 66 -5.28 9.32 7.96
CA LYS A 66 -5.86 9.60 9.27
C LYS A 66 -5.48 8.50 10.26
N ILE A 67 -4.68 8.85 11.26
CA ILE A 67 -4.21 7.90 12.30
C ILE A 67 -4.74 8.34 13.68
N SER A 68 -5.42 7.43 14.37
CA SER A 68 -5.86 7.61 15.76
C SER A 68 -4.78 7.10 16.72
N TYR A 69 -4.06 8.01 17.37
CA TYR A 69 -2.94 7.67 18.27
C TYR A 69 -3.35 7.14 19.64
N ILE A 70 -4.62 7.30 20.03
CA ILE A 70 -5.14 6.90 21.34
C ILE A 70 -6.23 5.85 21.13
N PRO A 71 -6.02 4.59 21.54
CA PRO A 71 -7.07 3.57 21.49
C PRO A 71 -8.30 4.04 22.26
N GLY A 72 -9.44 4.19 21.57
CA GLY A 72 -10.72 4.60 22.16
C GLY A 72 -11.05 6.10 22.09
N SER A 73 -10.20 6.97 21.52
CA SER A 73 -10.55 8.38 21.32
C SER A 73 -11.65 8.60 20.29
N ASP A 74 -11.78 7.70 19.31
CA ASP A 74 -12.82 7.76 18.28
C ASP A 74 -14.22 7.48 18.86
N LEU A 75 -14.32 6.85 20.04
CA LEU A 75 -15.57 6.67 20.78
C LEU A 75 -15.99 7.92 21.58
N LEU A 76 -15.05 8.84 21.82
CA LEU A 76 -15.30 10.09 22.56
C LEU A 76 -15.57 11.27 21.62
N SER A 77 -15.19 11.15 20.35
CA SER A 77 -15.54 12.11 19.30
C SER A 77 -16.94 11.76 18.79
N GLY A 78 -17.94 12.11 19.60
CA GLY A 78 -19.34 11.98 19.21
C GLY A 78 -19.68 12.96 18.09
N GLU A 79 -19.85 12.43 16.89
CA GLU A 79 -20.77 12.92 15.86
C GLU A 79 -21.71 11.79 15.44
#